data_AF-A0A094DLV7-F1
#
_entry.id   AF-A0A094DLV7-F1
#
_cell.length_a   1.000
_cell.length_b   1.000
_cell.length_c   1.000
_cell.angle_alpha   90.00
_cell.angle_beta   90.00
_cell.angle_gamma   90.00
#
_symmetry.space_group_name_H-M   'P 1'
#
loop_
_entity.id
_entity.type
_entity.pdbx_description
1 polymer ?
#
loop_
_entity_poly.entity_id
_entity_poly.type
_entity_poly.pdbx_seq_one_letter_code
_entity_poly.pdbx_strand_id
1 'polypeptide(L)'
;MGISKLPPSARPSPEPSASSYGLIEEEFAGDDFQLLVVCIFLNKTKGERAIPAARRLLIQYPKPEILAKASYDDIKIYFQGLGLPRRARWIIELSKGWLIDPPQAEKIRTKVWKGSIQAQSEVAHLKGVGLYTSDAWRIFCKDNMFEKAGMKVIESEWKTVKPKDKELRSYLRWRWAKEGYDWDPATGVAIERSSEIGGCDRGMSCLTINDSKGDRRQEQVRMSDSKTSEVRYLEELPISFGRVLKVKGEGEPAVAISDIATDRLMKRLADLGL
;
A
#
# COMPACT_ATOMS: atom_id res chain seq x y z
N MET A 1 22.35 -6.75 7.08
CA MET A 1 21.32 -5.85 7.66
C MET A 1 20.05 -6.65 7.81
N GLY A 2 19.53 -6.77 9.04
CA GLY A 2 18.34 -7.58 9.30
C GLY A 2 17.12 -6.99 8.62
N ILE A 3 16.41 -7.80 7.83
CA ILE A 3 15.09 -7.47 7.29
C ILE A 3 14.25 -7.03 8.49
N SER A 4 13.81 -5.77 8.52
CA SER A 4 12.92 -5.30 9.58
C SER A 4 11.71 -6.23 9.58
N LYS A 5 11.58 -7.08 10.60
CA LYS A 5 10.44 -7.99 10.76
C LYS A 5 9.23 -7.16 11.15
N LEU A 6 8.67 -6.49 10.15
CA LEU A 6 7.38 -5.84 10.25
C LEU A 6 6.36 -6.90 10.71
N PRO A 7 5.46 -6.57 11.65
CA PRO A 7 4.56 -7.55 12.23
C PRO A 7 3.67 -8.18 11.14
N PRO A 8 3.50 -9.52 11.14
CA PRO A 8 2.64 -10.21 10.18
C PRO A 8 1.17 -9.86 10.43
N SER A 9 0.36 -9.94 9.36
CA SER A 9 -1.11 -9.87 9.49
C SER A 9 -1.62 -10.98 10.41
N ALA A 10 -2.71 -10.71 11.11
CA ALA A 10 -3.37 -11.73 11.92
C ALA A 10 -4.32 -12.62 11.09
N ARG A 11 -4.54 -12.29 9.82
CA ARG A 11 -5.46 -12.98 8.91
C ARG A 11 -4.66 -13.77 7.86
N PRO A 12 -5.09 -15.00 7.50
CA PRO A 12 -4.53 -15.68 6.34
C PRO A 12 -4.85 -14.92 5.05
N SER A 13 -3.84 -14.68 4.21
CA SER A 13 -4.06 -14.07 2.89
C SER A 13 -4.88 -15.03 2.02
N PRO A 14 -5.91 -14.56 1.32
CA PRO A 14 -6.59 -15.38 0.34
C PRO A 14 -5.69 -15.64 -0.88
N GLU A 15 -6.05 -16.64 -1.67
CA GLU A 15 -5.38 -16.91 -2.95
C GLU A 15 -5.47 -15.71 -3.90
N PRO A 16 -4.49 -15.48 -4.77
CA PRO A 16 -4.55 -14.40 -5.76
C PRO A 16 -5.78 -14.47 -6.69
N SER A 17 -6.33 -15.67 -6.91
CA SER A 17 -7.55 -15.87 -7.70
C SER A 17 -8.83 -15.41 -6.99
N ALA A 18 -8.80 -15.17 -5.67
CA ALA A 18 -9.97 -14.73 -4.92
C ALA A 18 -10.48 -13.37 -5.43
N SER A 19 -11.79 -13.16 -5.40
CA SER A 19 -12.42 -11.91 -5.87
C SER A 19 -12.15 -10.73 -4.94
N SER A 20 -12.04 -10.96 -3.62
CA SER A 20 -11.77 -9.94 -2.59
C SER A 20 -10.76 -10.44 -1.55
N TYR A 21 -10.05 -9.52 -0.89
CA TYR A 21 -9.20 -9.85 0.26
C TYR A 21 -10.02 -10.07 1.55
N GLY A 22 -11.16 -9.38 1.65
CA GLY A 22 -12.06 -9.38 2.80
C GLY A 22 -11.68 -8.36 3.87
N LEU A 23 -10.98 -7.27 3.50
CA LEU A 23 -10.90 -6.08 4.33
C LEU A 23 -12.25 -5.36 4.31
N ILE A 24 -12.66 -4.78 5.43
CA ILE A 24 -13.89 -3.97 5.45
C ILE A 24 -13.72 -2.70 4.61
N GLU A 25 -12.49 -2.22 4.45
CA GLU A 25 -12.18 -1.09 3.58
C GLU A 25 -12.57 -1.36 2.11
N GLU A 26 -12.48 -2.61 1.63
CA GLU A 26 -12.96 -2.98 0.29
C GLU A 26 -14.49 -2.85 0.18
N GLU A 27 -15.23 -3.24 1.23
CA GLU A 27 -16.70 -3.17 1.27
C GLU A 27 -17.20 -1.71 1.19
N PHE A 28 -16.46 -0.76 1.78
CA PHE A 28 -16.83 0.65 1.82
C PHE A 28 -16.09 1.52 0.81
N ALA A 29 -15.31 0.94 -0.12
CA ALA A 29 -14.56 1.68 -1.14
C ALA A 29 -15.44 2.53 -2.09
N GLY A 30 -16.74 2.21 -2.19
CA GLY A 30 -17.71 2.99 -2.96
C GLY A 30 -18.23 4.24 -2.24
N ASP A 31 -18.10 4.31 -0.91
CA ASP A 31 -18.57 5.43 -0.08
C ASP A 31 -17.40 6.01 0.74
N ASP A 32 -16.88 7.11 0.18
CA ASP A 32 -15.73 7.86 0.65
C ASP A 32 -15.85 8.29 2.13
N PHE A 33 -17.06 8.66 2.57
CA PHE A 33 -17.29 9.10 3.95
C PHE A 33 -17.37 7.90 4.90
N GLN A 34 -18.11 6.86 4.53
CA GLN A 34 -18.28 5.68 5.36
C GLN A 34 -16.96 4.92 5.55
N LEU A 35 -16.07 4.90 4.54
CA LEU A 35 -14.71 4.39 4.69
C LEU A 35 -14.00 5.04 5.88
N LEU A 36 -14.04 6.37 6.00
CA LEU A 36 -13.36 7.08 7.10
C LEU A 36 -13.97 6.72 8.46
N VAL A 37 -15.30 6.58 8.53
CA VAL A 37 -15.99 6.14 9.75
C VAL A 37 -15.51 4.75 10.16
N VAL A 38 -15.44 3.80 9.21
CA VAL A 38 -14.93 2.45 9.44
C VAL A 38 -13.49 2.48 9.95
N CYS A 39 -12.61 3.29 9.34
CA CYS A 39 -11.23 3.43 9.81
C CYS A 39 -11.16 3.95 11.26
N ILE A 40 -12.08 4.84 11.68
CA ILE A 40 -12.15 5.29 13.08
C ILE A 40 -12.51 4.12 14.02
N PHE A 41 -13.41 3.22 13.62
CA PHE A 41 -13.74 2.02 14.40
C PHE A 41 -12.55 1.05 14.53
N LEU A 42 -11.70 0.96 13.51
CA LEU A 42 -10.52 0.08 13.51
C LEU A 42 -9.35 0.63 14.34
N ASN A 43 -9.37 1.92 14.70
CA ASN A 43 -8.32 2.52 15.52
C ASN A 43 -8.12 1.78 16.85
N LYS A 44 -6.98 1.10 16.97
CA LYS A 44 -6.55 0.33 18.14
C LYS A 44 -7.61 -0.69 18.62
N THR A 45 -8.43 -1.21 17.71
CA THR A 45 -9.50 -2.16 18.02
C THR A 45 -9.43 -3.35 17.06
N LYS A 46 -9.55 -4.59 17.56
CA LYS A 46 -9.59 -5.78 16.70
C LYS A 46 -10.80 -5.73 15.76
N GLY A 47 -10.57 -6.04 14.48
CA GLY A 47 -11.61 -6.05 13.44
C GLY A 47 -12.84 -6.87 13.81
N GLU A 48 -12.65 -8.06 14.40
CA GLU A 48 -13.73 -8.95 14.87
C GLU A 48 -14.79 -8.24 15.72
N ARG A 49 -14.39 -7.26 16.53
CA ARG A 49 -15.31 -6.49 17.38
C ARG A 49 -15.70 -5.15 16.76
N ALA A 50 -14.76 -4.49 16.09
CA ALA A 50 -14.97 -3.17 15.48
C ALA A 50 -15.92 -3.21 14.28
N ILE A 51 -15.78 -4.20 13.39
CA ILE A 51 -16.53 -4.32 12.13
C ILE A 51 -18.04 -4.43 12.37
N PRO A 52 -18.55 -5.36 13.22
CA PRO A 52 -19.97 -5.44 13.48
C PRO A 52 -20.54 -4.15 14.09
N ALA A 53 -19.78 -3.46 14.92
CA ALA A 53 -20.20 -2.20 15.53
C ALA A 53 -20.26 -1.05 14.50
N ALA A 54 -19.26 -0.95 13.62
CA ALA A 54 -19.25 0.03 12.52
C ALA A 54 -20.46 -0.16 11.59
N ARG A 55 -20.74 -1.40 11.19
CA ARG A 55 -21.92 -1.72 10.36
C ARG A 55 -23.23 -1.33 11.05
N ARG A 56 -23.41 -1.67 12.34
CA ARG A 56 -24.61 -1.25 13.10
C ARG A 56 -24.77 0.27 13.14
N LEU A 57 -23.67 1.01 13.33
CA LEU A 57 -23.72 2.48 13.31
C LEU A 57 -24.13 2.99 11.92
N LEU A 58 -23.53 2.47 10.85
CA LEU A 58 -23.77 2.95 9.49
C LEU A 58 -25.14 2.57 8.93
N ILE A 59 -25.79 1.53 9.45
CA ILE A 59 -27.21 1.25 9.17
C ILE A 59 -28.09 2.40 9.69
N GLN A 60 -27.83 2.90 10.89
CA GLN A 60 -28.64 3.95 11.52
C GLN A 60 -28.21 5.37 11.09
N TYR A 61 -26.92 5.55 10.80
CA TYR A 61 -26.29 6.83 10.51
C TYR A 61 -25.45 6.78 9.23
N PRO A 62 -26.06 6.54 8.05
CA PRO A 62 -25.33 6.31 6.81
C PRO A 62 -24.67 7.56 6.21
N LYS A 63 -25.07 8.76 6.65
CA LYS A 63 -24.70 10.02 6.00
C LYS A 63 -24.11 11.05 6.97
N PRO A 64 -23.19 11.92 6.51
CA PRO A 64 -22.56 12.93 7.36
C PRO A 64 -23.56 13.91 7.96
N GLU A 65 -24.67 14.25 7.29
CA GLU A 65 -25.67 15.19 7.80
C GLU A 65 -26.37 14.69 9.07
N ILE A 66 -26.54 13.36 9.18
CA ILE A 66 -27.17 12.72 10.33
C ILE A 66 -26.16 12.64 11.48
N LEU A 67 -24.93 12.17 11.21
CA LEU A 67 -23.87 12.07 12.23
C LEU A 67 -23.43 13.42 12.78
N ALA A 68 -23.41 14.47 11.95
CA ALA A 68 -23.05 15.82 12.40
C ALA A 68 -24.02 16.38 13.45
N LYS A 69 -25.28 15.92 13.44
CA LYS A 69 -26.35 16.34 14.35
C LYS A 69 -26.55 15.39 15.54
N ALA A 70 -25.98 14.19 15.49
CA ALA A 70 -26.12 13.19 16.54
C ALA A 70 -25.50 13.65 17.86
N SER A 71 -26.07 13.22 18.98
CA SER A 71 -25.48 13.48 20.30
C SER A 71 -24.28 12.55 20.54
N TYR A 72 -23.37 12.96 21.42
CA TYR A 72 -22.24 12.11 21.80
C TYR A 72 -22.72 10.77 22.40
N ASP A 73 -23.75 10.78 23.23
CA ASP A 73 -24.23 9.57 23.90
C ASP A 73 -24.88 8.59 22.93
N ASP A 74 -25.61 9.07 21.92
CA ASP A 74 -26.18 8.22 20.85
C ASP A 74 -25.09 7.46 20.08
N ILE A 75 -23.96 8.12 19.80
CA ILE A 75 -22.86 7.50 19.05
C ILE A 75 -21.97 6.65 19.97
N LYS A 76 -21.82 7.05 21.24
CA LYS A 76 -20.99 6.34 22.23
C LYS A 76 -21.44 4.90 22.45
N ILE A 77 -22.74 4.59 22.33
CA ILE A 77 -23.26 3.23 22.53
C ILE A 77 -22.57 2.21 21.61
N TYR A 78 -22.20 2.61 20.38
CA TYR A 78 -21.53 1.74 19.41
C TYR A 78 -20.08 1.41 19.79
N PHE A 79 -19.50 2.11 20.77
CA PHE A 79 -18.16 1.88 21.29
C PHE A 79 -18.12 1.11 22.62
N GLN A 80 -19.27 0.70 23.16
CA GLN A 80 -19.34 -0.10 24.37
C GLN A 80 -18.55 -1.41 24.20
N GLY A 81 -17.66 -1.71 25.16
CA GLY A 81 -16.80 -2.91 25.11
C GLY A 81 -15.64 -2.85 24.09
N LEU A 82 -15.58 -1.85 23.21
CA LEU A 82 -14.49 -1.68 22.23
C LEU A 82 -13.30 -0.88 22.79
N GLY A 83 -13.56 -0.03 23.79
CA GLY A 83 -12.59 0.93 24.32
C GLY A 83 -12.51 2.21 23.48
N LEU A 84 -11.83 3.22 24.01
CA LEU A 84 -11.67 4.55 23.40
C LEU A 84 -13.02 5.19 22.97
N PRO A 85 -14.00 5.35 23.88
CA PRO A 85 -15.33 5.91 23.55
C PRO A 85 -15.27 7.34 23.02
N ARG A 86 -14.16 8.07 23.28
CA ARG A 86 -13.90 9.40 22.69
C ARG A 86 -13.97 9.43 21.16
N ARG A 87 -13.83 8.27 20.50
CA ARG A 87 -13.98 8.13 19.05
C ARG A 87 -15.39 8.47 18.55
N ALA A 88 -16.42 8.33 19.40
CA ALA A 88 -17.76 8.82 19.09
C ALA A 88 -17.76 10.32 18.77
N ARG A 89 -17.03 11.12 19.58
CA ARG A 89 -16.86 12.55 19.31
C ARG A 89 -16.10 12.79 18.01
N TRP A 90 -15.10 11.97 17.69
CA TRP A 90 -14.35 12.10 16.44
C TRP A 90 -15.24 11.87 15.22
N ILE A 91 -16.17 10.93 15.26
CA ILE A 91 -17.13 10.70 14.15
C ILE A 91 -18.02 11.93 13.94
N ILE A 92 -18.53 12.52 15.03
CA ILE A 92 -19.37 13.73 14.95
C ILE A 92 -18.56 14.90 14.37
N GLU A 93 -17.33 15.12 14.87
CA GLU A 93 -16.44 16.18 14.37
C GLU A 93 -15.96 15.93 12.93
N LEU A 94 -15.69 14.67 12.55
CA LEU A 94 -15.41 14.25 11.18
C LEU A 94 -16.56 14.65 10.27
N SER A 95 -17.79 14.33 10.67
CA SER A 95 -19.00 14.59 9.89
C SER A 95 -19.24 16.09 9.72
N LYS A 96 -19.05 16.88 10.77
CA LYS A 96 -19.10 18.35 10.68
C LYS A 96 -18.03 18.89 9.74
N GLY A 97 -16.79 18.42 9.87
CA GLY A 97 -15.68 18.81 8.99
C GLY A 97 -15.94 18.45 7.53
N TRP A 98 -16.51 17.28 7.29
CA TRP A 98 -16.88 16.81 5.94
C TRP A 98 -17.90 17.73 5.27
N LEU A 99 -18.91 18.20 6.01
CA LEU A 99 -19.92 19.12 5.46
C LEU A 99 -19.38 20.52 5.19
N ILE A 100 -18.36 20.96 5.94
CA ILE A 100 -17.77 22.30 5.81
C ILE A 100 -16.72 22.35 4.69
N ASP A 101 -15.84 21.35 4.64
CA ASP A 101 -14.72 21.28 3.70
C ASP A 101 -14.54 19.81 3.27
N PRO A 102 -15.42 19.29 2.39
CA PRO A 102 -15.33 17.91 1.92
C PRO A 102 -14.02 17.67 1.16
N PRO A 103 -13.55 16.42 1.06
CA PRO A 103 -12.41 16.07 0.22
C PRO A 103 -12.66 16.49 -1.24
N GLN A 104 -11.63 17.01 -1.87
CA GLN A 104 -11.67 17.48 -3.25
C GLN A 104 -10.45 16.90 -3.96
N ALA A 105 -10.65 16.42 -5.18
CA ALA A 105 -9.55 15.94 -6.01
C ALA A 105 -8.48 17.03 -6.17
N GLU A 106 -7.22 16.59 -6.23
CA GLU A 106 -6.00 17.43 -6.27
C GLU A 106 -5.73 18.28 -5.03
N LYS A 107 -6.68 18.45 -4.10
CA LYS A 107 -6.50 19.26 -2.89
C LYS A 107 -5.87 18.44 -1.75
N ILE A 108 -4.60 18.09 -1.90
CA ILE A 108 -3.85 17.34 -0.90
C ILE A 108 -3.65 18.18 0.37
N ARG A 109 -4.00 17.61 1.53
CA ARG A 109 -3.78 18.20 2.85
C ARG A 109 -2.67 17.44 3.56
N THR A 110 -1.95 18.15 4.43
CA THR A 110 -0.94 17.55 5.30
C THR A 110 -1.27 17.85 6.75
N LYS A 111 -1.37 16.80 7.58
CA LYS A 111 -1.52 16.94 9.03
C LYS A 111 -0.17 16.66 9.68
N VAL A 112 0.36 17.63 10.42
CA VAL A 112 1.64 17.51 11.14
C VAL A 112 1.38 17.55 12.63
N TRP A 113 2.08 16.70 13.38
CA TRP A 113 2.07 16.70 14.84
C TRP A 113 3.49 16.49 15.35
N LYS A 114 3.95 17.37 16.26
CA LYS A 114 5.31 17.35 16.81
C LYS A 114 6.39 17.17 15.73
N GLY A 115 6.28 17.93 14.64
CA GLY A 115 7.24 17.90 13.53
C GLY A 115 7.17 16.67 12.61
N SER A 116 6.25 15.72 12.86
CA SER A 116 6.09 14.51 12.04
C SER A 116 4.77 14.52 11.28
N ILE A 117 4.82 14.13 10.00
CA ILE A 117 3.62 13.95 9.18
C ILE A 117 2.76 12.81 9.78
N GLN A 118 1.51 13.12 10.08
CA GLN A 118 0.51 12.20 10.62
C GLN A 118 -0.50 11.75 9.57
N ALA A 119 -0.68 12.50 8.48
CA ALA A 119 -1.52 12.13 7.34
C ALA A 119 -1.17 13.05 6.16
N GLN A 120 -1.25 12.53 4.95
CA GLN A 120 -1.08 13.30 3.72
C GLN A 120 -1.99 12.72 2.64
N SER A 121 -3.10 13.42 2.38
CA SER A 121 -4.18 13.04 1.46
C SER A 121 -5.25 14.13 1.45
N GLU A 122 -6.26 14.00 0.59
CA GLU A 122 -7.39 14.90 0.46
C GLU A 122 -8.31 14.90 1.68
N VAL A 123 -8.20 13.87 2.54
CA VAL A 123 -8.93 13.72 3.80
C VAL A 123 -8.11 14.09 5.04
N ALA A 124 -6.83 14.44 4.88
CA ALA A 124 -5.91 14.54 6.01
C ALA A 124 -6.27 15.65 7.01
N HIS A 125 -7.01 16.69 6.62
CA HIS A 125 -7.49 17.75 7.53
C HIS A 125 -8.59 17.27 8.49
N LEU A 126 -9.31 16.20 8.15
CA LEU A 126 -10.48 15.76 8.89
C LEU A 126 -10.14 15.10 10.24
N LYS A 127 -11.06 15.18 11.21
CA LYS A 127 -10.89 14.59 12.54
C LYS A 127 -10.85 13.06 12.44
N GLY A 128 -10.01 12.42 13.25
CA GLY A 128 -9.87 10.96 13.26
C GLY A 128 -9.00 10.39 12.13
N VAL A 129 -8.66 11.18 11.11
CA VAL A 129 -7.74 10.76 10.03
C VAL A 129 -6.29 10.86 10.50
N GLY A 130 -5.61 9.71 10.53
CA GLY A 130 -4.16 9.58 10.74
C GLY A 130 -3.51 8.77 9.62
N LEU A 131 -2.28 8.28 9.81
CA LEU A 131 -1.48 7.65 8.75
C LEU A 131 -2.21 6.48 8.11
N TYR A 132 -2.70 5.56 8.95
CA TYR A 132 -3.47 4.40 8.51
C TYR A 132 -4.70 4.80 7.68
N THR A 133 -5.52 5.74 8.16
CA THR A 133 -6.72 6.20 7.43
C THR A 133 -6.36 6.92 6.13
N SER A 134 -5.27 7.69 6.13
CA SER A 134 -4.74 8.36 4.94
C SER A 134 -4.29 7.35 3.88
N ASP A 135 -3.64 6.26 4.30
CA ASP A 135 -3.22 5.20 3.39
C ASP A 135 -4.44 4.41 2.88
N ALA A 136 -5.41 4.07 3.74
CA ALA A 136 -6.65 3.41 3.33
C ALA A 136 -7.42 4.24 2.30
N TRP A 137 -7.56 5.55 2.53
CA TRP A 137 -8.16 6.48 1.57
C TRP A 137 -7.48 6.41 0.19
N ARG A 138 -6.14 6.49 0.18
CA ARG A 138 -5.34 6.44 -1.05
C ARG A 138 -5.47 5.10 -1.77
N ILE A 139 -5.62 4.00 -1.04
CA ILE A 139 -5.74 2.65 -1.61
C ILE A 139 -7.14 2.41 -2.18
N PHE A 140 -8.20 2.85 -1.49
CA PHE A 140 -9.57 2.39 -1.77
C PHE A 140 -10.48 3.46 -2.39
N CYS A 141 -10.25 4.75 -2.11
CA CYS A 141 -11.19 5.82 -2.46
C CYS A 141 -10.63 6.86 -3.42
N LYS A 142 -9.33 7.15 -3.39
CA LYS A 142 -8.76 8.29 -4.14
C LYS A 142 -9.05 8.21 -5.64
N ASP A 143 -8.81 7.06 -6.27
CA ASP A 143 -9.06 6.89 -7.71
C ASP A 143 -10.54 7.13 -8.05
N ASN A 144 -11.46 6.54 -7.28
CA ASN A 144 -12.91 6.76 -7.45
C ASN A 144 -13.30 8.23 -7.30
N MET A 145 -12.70 8.97 -6.35
CA MET A 145 -12.94 10.40 -6.20
C MET A 145 -12.46 11.20 -7.42
N PHE A 146 -11.29 10.87 -7.98
CA PHE A 146 -10.76 11.52 -9.17
C PHE A 146 -11.68 11.25 -10.38
N GLU A 147 -12.13 10.02 -10.56
CA GLU A 147 -13.08 9.66 -11.63
C GLU A 147 -14.42 10.39 -11.48
N LYS A 148 -14.99 10.46 -10.26
CA LYS A 148 -16.22 11.24 -9.98
C LYS A 148 -16.05 12.72 -10.29
N ALA A 149 -14.83 13.25 -10.18
CA ALA A 149 -14.49 14.62 -10.55
C ALA A 149 -14.21 14.81 -12.06
N GLY A 150 -14.38 13.78 -12.88
CA GLY A 150 -14.16 13.82 -14.33
C GLY A 150 -12.68 13.72 -14.74
N MET A 151 -11.79 13.31 -13.83
CA MET A 151 -10.37 13.18 -14.10
C MET A 151 -10.04 11.75 -14.56
N LYS A 152 -9.11 11.63 -15.51
CA LYS A 152 -8.63 10.33 -15.98
C LYS A 152 -7.54 9.80 -15.05
N VAL A 153 -7.79 8.70 -14.37
CA VAL A 153 -6.78 7.95 -13.61
C VAL A 153 -6.01 7.04 -14.57
N ILE A 154 -4.73 7.36 -14.83
CA ILE A 154 -3.87 6.57 -15.73
C ILE A 154 -3.29 5.35 -15.00
N GLU A 155 -2.81 5.59 -13.79
CA GLU A 155 -2.28 4.55 -12.91
C GLU A 155 -2.96 4.70 -11.55
N SER A 156 -3.40 3.57 -10.98
CA SER A 156 -4.08 3.56 -9.70
C SER A 156 -3.16 3.96 -8.55
N GLU A 157 -3.65 4.83 -7.66
CA GLU A 157 -2.87 5.36 -6.54
C GLU A 157 -2.29 4.26 -5.64
N TRP A 158 -3.03 3.16 -5.43
CA TRP A 158 -2.63 2.07 -4.53
C TRP A 158 -1.24 1.49 -4.86
N LYS A 159 -0.79 1.57 -6.12
CA LYS A 159 0.53 1.10 -6.56
C LYS A 159 1.68 1.91 -5.97
N THR A 160 1.41 3.14 -5.53
CA THR A 160 2.41 4.06 -4.95
C THR A 160 2.40 4.07 -3.41
N VAL A 161 1.38 3.49 -2.78
CA VAL A 161 1.18 3.56 -1.33
C VAL A 161 2.10 2.57 -0.61
N LYS A 162 2.77 3.04 0.46
CA LYS A 162 3.68 2.22 1.30
C LYS A 162 3.20 2.25 2.76
N PRO A 163 2.14 1.50 3.10
CA PRO A 163 1.51 1.60 4.41
C PRO A 163 2.35 0.96 5.51
N LYS A 164 2.33 1.56 6.70
CA LYS A 164 2.89 0.95 7.91
C LYS A 164 1.95 -0.05 8.56
N ASP A 165 0.66 0.04 8.27
CA ASP A 165 -0.35 -0.88 8.78
C ASP A 165 -0.17 -2.30 8.22
N LYS A 166 -0.29 -3.29 9.09
CA LYS A 166 0.00 -4.68 8.74
C LYS A 166 -1.06 -5.31 7.84
N GLU A 167 -2.32 -4.91 7.98
CA GLU A 167 -3.43 -5.46 7.18
C GLU A 167 -3.43 -4.82 5.80
N LEU A 168 -3.20 -3.50 5.70
CA LEU A 168 -3.01 -2.82 4.41
C LEU A 168 -1.79 -3.36 3.64
N ARG A 169 -0.68 -3.69 4.32
CA ARG A 169 0.48 -4.33 3.66
C ARG A 169 0.12 -5.69 3.09
N SER A 170 -0.58 -6.53 3.84
CA SER A 170 -0.95 -7.86 3.34
C SER A 170 -1.97 -7.77 2.20
N TYR A 171 -2.90 -6.81 2.27
CA TYR A 171 -3.78 -6.47 1.15
C TYR A 171 -2.99 -6.09 -0.11
N LEU A 172 -2.00 -5.18 0.00
CA LEU A 172 -1.20 -4.76 -1.15
C LEU A 172 -0.34 -5.89 -1.71
N ARG A 173 0.24 -6.76 -0.88
CA ARG A 173 0.94 -7.96 -1.37
C ARG A 173 0.01 -8.85 -2.18
N TRP A 174 -1.19 -9.12 -1.68
CA TRP A 174 -2.18 -9.88 -2.42
C TRP A 174 -2.58 -9.17 -3.71
N ARG A 175 -2.82 -7.86 -3.67
CA ARG A 175 -3.23 -7.06 -4.83
C ARG A 175 -2.18 -7.05 -5.93
N TRP A 176 -0.90 -6.88 -5.60
CA TRP A 176 0.22 -7.02 -6.54
C TRP A 176 0.35 -8.44 -7.08
N ALA A 177 0.16 -9.47 -6.24
CA ALA A 177 0.19 -10.86 -6.67
C ALA A 177 -0.92 -11.18 -7.70
N LYS A 178 -2.09 -10.52 -7.61
CA LYS A 178 -3.13 -10.63 -8.64
C LYS A 178 -2.70 -10.11 -10.01
N GLU A 179 -1.80 -9.13 -10.03
CA GLU A 179 -1.21 -8.59 -11.25
C GLU A 179 0.04 -9.38 -11.69
N GLY A 180 0.40 -10.47 -10.99
CA GLY A 180 1.55 -11.30 -11.32
C GLY A 180 2.87 -10.79 -10.76
N TYR A 181 2.85 -9.97 -9.71
CA TYR A 181 4.07 -9.40 -9.10
C TYR A 181 4.27 -9.83 -7.65
N ASP A 182 5.54 -9.98 -7.26
CA ASP A 182 5.95 -10.03 -5.86
C ASP A 182 6.37 -8.64 -5.39
N TRP A 183 5.63 -8.10 -4.44
CA TRP A 183 5.83 -6.75 -3.90
C TRP A 183 6.43 -6.76 -2.49
N ASP A 184 7.52 -6.02 -2.31
CA ASP A 184 8.15 -5.82 -1.02
C ASP A 184 7.63 -4.54 -0.35
N PRO A 185 6.93 -4.62 0.80
CA PRO A 185 6.43 -3.44 1.49
C PRO A 185 7.50 -2.55 2.12
N ALA A 186 8.72 -3.05 2.34
CA ALA A 186 9.78 -2.23 2.93
C ALA A 186 10.37 -1.26 1.90
N THR A 187 10.60 -1.73 0.68
CA THR A 187 11.17 -0.92 -0.41
C THR A 187 10.09 -0.31 -1.32
N GLY A 188 8.94 -0.97 -1.42
CA GLY A 188 7.88 -0.68 -2.37
C GLY A 188 8.14 -1.19 -3.79
N VAL A 189 9.17 -2.02 -3.99
CA VAL A 189 9.52 -2.59 -5.29
C VAL A 189 8.58 -3.77 -5.61
N ALA A 190 8.11 -3.82 -6.86
CA ALA A 190 7.34 -4.95 -7.40
C ALA A 190 8.16 -5.63 -8.51
N ILE A 191 8.36 -6.94 -8.40
CA ILE A 191 9.11 -7.76 -9.36
C ILE A 191 8.13 -8.71 -10.04
N GLU A 192 8.17 -8.79 -11.37
CA GLU A 192 7.33 -9.72 -12.14
C GLU A 192 7.66 -11.16 -11.74
N ARG A 193 6.65 -11.96 -11.42
CA ARG A 193 6.85 -13.37 -11.09
C ARG A 193 7.33 -14.10 -12.35
N SER A 194 8.47 -14.77 -12.24
CA SER A 194 8.90 -15.69 -13.29
C SER A 194 7.82 -16.78 -13.43
N SER A 195 7.32 -16.95 -14.65
CA SER A 195 6.44 -18.05 -15.01
C SER A 195 7.25 -19.35 -15.00
N GLU A 196 7.56 -19.87 -13.82
CA GLU A 196 7.93 -21.28 -13.72
C GLU A 196 6.65 -22.08 -13.94
N ILE A 197 6.50 -22.54 -15.19
CA ILE A 197 5.58 -23.60 -15.56
C ILE A 197 5.82 -24.74 -14.57
N GLY A 198 4.83 -24.98 -13.71
CA GLY A 198 4.82 -26.11 -12.80
C GLY A 198 4.86 -27.41 -13.59
N GLY A 199 6.06 -27.92 -13.81
CA GLY A 199 6.29 -29.34 -14.01
C GLY A 199 5.97 -30.03 -12.69
N CYS A 200 4.79 -30.65 -12.63
CA CYS A 200 4.52 -31.66 -11.62
C CYS A 200 5.54 -32.78 -11.85
N ASP A 201 6.57 -32.87 -11.01
CA ASP A 201 7.25 -34.13 -10.82
C ASP A 201 7.50 -34.45 -9.35
N ARG A 202 7.27 -35.72 -9.08
CA ARG A 202 7.03 -36.32 -7.79
C ARG A 202 8.33 -36.39 -6.98
N GLY A 203 8.20 -36.10 -5.69
CA GLY A 203 8.98 -36.77 -4.65
C GLY A 203 10.31 -36.12 -4.27
N MET A 204 10.42 -35.83 -2.97
CA MET A 204 11.64 -35.88 -2.17
C MET A 204 12.89 -35.13 -2.70
N SER A 205 13.24 -34.04 -2.03
CA SER A 205 14.55 -34.00 -1.38
C SER A 205 14.57 -32.93 -0.29
N CYS A 206 14.41 -33.42 0.94
CA CYS A 206 14.98 -32.81 2.12
C CYS A 206 16.51 -32.72 1.96
N LEU A 207 17.09 -31.52 1.97
CA LEU A 207 18.50 -31.38 2.25
C LEU A 207 18.68 -30.96 3.71
N THR A 208 18.78 -31.99 4.54
CA THR A 208 19.49 -31.95 5.82
C THR A 208 20.96 -31.68 5.58
N ILE A 209 21.54 -30.72 6.30
CA ILE A 209 22.97 -30.71 6.60
C ILE A 209 23.07 -30.71 8.12
N ASN A 210 23.44 -31.87 8.68
CA ASN A 210 23.82 -32.01 10.08
C ASN A 210 25.34 -31.95 10.22
N ASP A 211 25.73 -31.36 11.34
CA ASP A 211 27.07 -31.01 11.82
C ASP A 211 28.10 -32.14 11.84
N SER A 212 29.38 -31.75 11.91
CA SER A 212 30.33 -32.40 12.82
C SER A 212 31.53 -31.51 13.17
N LYS A 213 31.54 -31.10 14.45
CA LYS A 213 32.68 -31.02 15.40
C LYS A 213 33.88 -30.09 15.10
N GLY A 214 34.18 -29.24 16.08
CA GLY A 214 35.56 -29.15 16.59
C GLY A 214 36.11 -27.75 16.92
N ASP A 215 35.96 -27.37 18.18
CA ASP A 215 36.94 -26.65 18.98
C ASP A 215 36.99 -25.11 19.02
N ARG A 216 37.15 -24.62 20.25
CA ARG A 216 37.18 -23.21 20.66
C ARG A 216 38.56 -22.60 20.43
N ARG A 217 38.62 -21.33 20.02
CA ARG A 217 39.58 -20.34 20.55
C ARG A 217 39.18 -18.91 20.18
N GLN A 218 39.23 -18.04 21.18
CA GLN A 218 39.11 -16.58 21.06
C GLN A 218 40.42 -16.02 20.53
N GLU A 219 40.36 -15.17 19.51
CA GLU A 219 41.41 -14.18 19.26
C GLU A 219 40.77 -12.81 18.95
N GLN A 220 41.04 -11.87 19.85
CA GLN A 220 40.89 -10.44 19.65
C GLN A 220 41.94 -9.98 18.63
N VAL A 221 41.50 -9.29 17.58
CA VAL A 221 42.40 -8.44 16.78
C VAL A 221 41.84 -7.03 16.77
N ARG A 222 42.53 -6.15 17.51
CA ARG A 222 42.49 -4.69 17.33
C ARG A 222 43.36 -4.36 16.13
N MET A 223 42.85 -3.54 15.22
CA MET A 223 43.68 -2.72 14.33
C MET A 223 43.11 -1.30 14.30
N SER A 224 44.00 -0.35 14.55
CA SER A 224 43.82 1.08 14.75
C SER A 224 44.00 1.89 13.46
N ASP A 225 43.21 2.96 13.36
CA ASP A 225 43.42 4.27 12.72
C ASP A 225 44.32 4.42 11.47
N SER A 226 43.76 4.99 10.39
CA SER A 226 43.88 6.43 10.11
C SER A 226 43.60 6.83 8.65
N LYS A 227 42.97 8.01 8.51
CA LYS A 227 43.09 9.06 7.46
C LYS A 227 42.23 9.04 6.17
N THR A 228 41.22 9.94 6.20
CA THR A 228 40.88 11.07 5.27
C THR A 228 40.90 10.88 3.74
N SER A 229 40.10 11.51 2.88
CA SER A 229 38.82 12.26 2.87
C SER A 229 38.68 12.76 1.42
N GLU A 230 37.56 12.55 0.72
CA GLU A 230 36.99 13.54 -0.22
C GLU A 230 35.56 13.09 -0.60
N VAL A 231 34.55 13.84 -0.14
CA VAL A 231 33.16 13.71 -0.58
C VAL A 231 32.88 14.93 -1.46
N ARG A 232 32.66 14.71 -2.76
CA ARG A 232 32.15 15.75 -3.66
C ARG A 232 30.64 15.55 -3.81
N TYR A 233 29.91 16.59 -3.45
CA TYR A 233 28.47 16.71 -3.67
C TYR A 233 28.21 16.86 -5.17
N LEU A 234 27.37 15.99 -5.73
CA LEU A 234 26.70 16.25 -7.00
C LEU A 234 25.23 16.47 -6.69
N GLU A 235 24.70 17.54 -7.27
CA GLU A 235 23.34 18.07 -7.12
C GLU A 235 22.27 16.98 -7.28
N GLU A 236 21.37 16.86 -6.29
CA GLU A 236 20.17 16.05 -6.41
C GLU A 236 19.18 16.74 -7.35
N LEU A 237 19.04 16.20 -8.57
CA LEU A 237 17.90 16.48 -9.44
C LEU A 237 16.68 15.66 -8.99
N PRO A 238 15.44 16.20 -9.09
CA PRO A 238 14.26 15.58 -8.51
C PRO A 238 13.62 14.48 -9.41
N ILE A 239 13.25 13.37 -8.74
CA ILE A 239 12.13 12.42 -9.02
C ILE A 239 12.21 11.50 -10.26
N SER A 240 12.06 10.18 -10.04
CA SER A 240 11.03 9.36 -10.72
C SER A 240 10.76 8.00 -10.05
N PHE A 241 9.49 7.85 -9.64
CA PHE A 241 8.57 6.70 -9.75
C PHE A 241 8.95 5.29 -9.26
N GLY A 242 7.94 4.61 -8.70
CA GLY A 242 7.99 3.20 -8.32
C GLY A 242 8.43 2.35 -9.50
N ARG A 243 9.63 1.79 -9.40
CA ARG A 243 10.19 0.92 -10.45
C ARG A 243 9.59 -0.47 -10.32
N VAL A 244 8.85 -0.87 -11.35
CA VAL A 244 8.72 -2.27 -11.72
C VAL A 244 10.04 -2.66 -12.37
N LEU A 245 10.80 -3.58 -11.76
CA LEU A 245 12.04 -4.08 -12.34
C LEU A 245 11.74 -5.35 -13.14
N LYS A 246 11.85 -5.26 -14.46
CA LYS A 246 11.84 -6.42 -15.35
C LYS A 246 13.27 -6.92 -15.48
N VAL A 247 13.58 -8.08 -14.90
CA VAL A 247 14.92 -8.68 -14.99
C VAL A 247 15.09 -9.26 -16.40
N LYS A 248 15.98 -8.70 -17.21
CA LYS A 248 16.53 -9.37 -18.40
C LYS A 248 17.63 -10.32 -17.93
N GLY A 249 17.49 -11.61 -18.22
CA GLY A 249 18.60 -12.56 -18.06
C GLY A 249 19.72 -12.25 -19.07
N GLU A 250 20.97 -12.26 -18.61
CA GLU A 250 22.17 -12.07 -19.44
C GLU A 250 22.88 -13.39 -19.75
N GLY A 251 23.44 -13.46 -20.97
CA GLY A 251 24.27 -14.52 -21.57
C GLY A 251 23.71 -14.90 -22.95
N GLU A 252 24.29 -14.61 -24.12
CA GLU A 252 25.71 -14.45 -24.52
C GLU A 252 25.78 -13.68 -25.91
N PRO A 253 26.95 -13.53 -26.58
CA PRO A 253 27.54 -12.23 -26.96
C PRO A 253 27.04 -11.59 -28.28
N ALA A 254 27.46 -10.33 -28.44
CA ALA A 254 27.20 -9.43 -29.55
C ALA A 254 27.35 -10.07 -30.94
N VAL A 255 26.27 -9.95 -31.74
CA VAL A 255 26.30 -10.07 -33.20
C VAL A 255 25.72 -8.77 -33.77
N ALA A 256 26.43 -8.23 -34.76
CA ALA A 256 26.22 -6.94 -35.38
C ALA A 256 24.78 -6.67 -35.82
N ILE A 257 24.36 -5.42 -35.62
CA ILE A 257 23.14 -4.84 -36.19
C ILE A 257 23.30 -4.82 -37.71
N SER A 258 22.50 -5.62 -38.41
CA SER A 258 22.09 -5.31 -39.78
C SER A 258 20.57 -5.20 -39.78
N ASP A 259 20.08 -4.00 -40.12
CA ASP A 259 18.67 -3.63 -40.12
C ASP A 259 17.91 -4.37 -41.22
N ILE A 260 17.30 -5.51 -40.89
CA ILE A 260 16.38 -6.24 -41.78
C ILE A 260 14.95 -5.62 -41.71
N ALA A 261 14.70 -4.68 -40.79
CA ALA A 261 13.40 -4.04 -40.62
C ALA A 261 13.17 -2.83 -41.53
N THR A 262 14.23 -2.14 -41.98
CA THR A 262 14.11 -0.98 -42.88
C THR A 262 13.87 -1.41 -44.34
N ASP A 263 14.44 -2.53 -44.79
CA ASP A 263 14.24 -3.04 -46.16
C ASP A 263 12.80 -3.51 -46.44
N ARG A 264 12.09 -4.05 -45.43
CA ARG A 264 10.67 -4.42 -45.59
C ARG A 264 9.73 -3.22 -45.60
N LEU A 265 10.09 -2.13 -44.91
CA LEU A 265 9.29 -0.92 -44.89
C LEU A 265 9.45 -0.16 -46.22
N MET A 266 10.70 -0.03 -46.71
CA MET A 266 10.97 0.64 -47.98
C MET A 266 10.41 -0.13 -49.18
N LYS A 267 10.41 -1.47 -49.15
CA LYS A 267 9.80 -2.28 -50.20
C LYS A 267 8.27 -2.17 -50.24
N ARG A 268 7.62 -1.99 -49.08
CA ARG A 268 6.16 -1.77 -49.02
C ARG A 268 5.71 -0.37 -49.42
N LEU A 269 6.57 0.63 -49.29
CA LEU A 269 6.26 2.01 -49.74
C LEU A 269 6.40 2.14 -51.26
N ALA A 270 7.40 1.47 -51.86
CA ALA A 270 7.56 1.42 -53.31
C ALA A 270 6.38 0.72 -54.03
N ASP A 271 5.80 -0.33 -53.42
CA ASP A 271 4.63 -1.03 -53.98
C ASP A 271 3.31 -0.24 -53.84
N LEU A 272 3.31 0.85 -53.05
CA LEU A 272 2.16 1.75 -52.83
C LEU A 272 2.30 3.10 -53.57
N GLY A 273 3.39 3.33 -54.30
CA GLY A 273 3.60 4.54 -55.10
C GLY A 273 3.78 5.83 -54.30
N LEU A 274 4.31 5.73 -53.07
CA LEU A 274 4.71 6.87 -52.22
C LEU A 274 6.23 7.05 -52.19
#